data_AF-A0A515ENX3-F1
#
_entry.id   AF-A0A515ENX3-F1
#
_cell.length_a   1.000
_cell.length_b   1.000
_cell.length_c   1.000
_cell.angle_alpha   90.00
_cell.angle_beta   90.00
_cell.angle_gamma   90.00
#
_symmetry.space_group_name_H-M   'P 1'
#
loop_
_entity.id
_entity.type
_entity.pdbx_description
1 polymer ?
#
loop_
_entity_poly.entity_id
_entity_poly.type
_entity_poly.pdbx_seq_one_letter_code
_entity_poly.pdbx_strand_id
1 'polypeptide(L)'
;MQVAEYPPVAGQDDTYFMRLALQQCSQSGESGEVPVGAIVVKDGQVISAGSNSPVREHDPTAHAEIKALRAAAAHFKNYRLDGCELYVTLEPCAMCAGAMLHARIKRVVFGASDPKTGAAGSVIDLFSQPQLNHHTSVAQGVLEDECAQQLREFFLRKRREKRESSCRLRDDSLRTSDSRFDFLGIDVFSSVYLDGLASLRGWRLHYFHAVAPVRSAPVYLCLHASNTWAYTFREVLRGVSAHGNGTAIAPDLVGFGKSDKPKREDAHDLTLHVQILQEMVNHLNLSNIVLVLQGDALHLGIQLLLQDRDRFCGLIMVDPPSWAGAFVSKADHHLDLPTDAAGLPLAIEDAPFPDAGHRAGPRAFASQVAAGATSQGSVFIEKVTQFFHDEWPHPTVIVKRKHPTLTAGLQQRKRGSTSAIPAVLIDDRLAMSLFTYFAAG
;
A
#
# COMPACT_ATOMS: atom_id res chain seq x y z
N MET A 1 19.82 17.13 42.73
CA MET A 1 18.83 17.85 43.56
C MET A 1 17.76 16.83 43.91
N GLN A 2 17.56 16.55 45.20
CA GLN A 2 16.91 15.34 45.72
C GLN A 2 15.42 15.22 45.32
N VAL A 3 15.05 14.05 44.79
CA VAL A 3 13.67 13.60 44.60
C VAL A 3 13.11 13.30 45.99
N ALA A 4 12.06 14.00 46.41
CA ALA A 4 11.44 13.77 47.71
C ALA A 4 10.64 12.45 47.69
N GLU A 5 11.14 11.43 48.37
CA GLU A 5 10.38 10.20 48.68
C GLU A 5 9.24 10.54 49.63
N TYR A 6 8.00 10.32 49.17
CA TYR A 6 6.80 10.41 50.01
C TYR A 6 6.43 9.01 50.50
N PRO A 7 6.30 8.77 51.82
CA PRO A 7 5.86 7.48 52.34
C PRO A 7 4.38 7.22 51.98
N PRO A 8 3.99 5.95 51.74
CA PRO A 8 2.61 5.58 51.42
C PRO A 8 1.66 5.84 52.59
N VAL A 9 0.45 6.31 52.28
CA VAL A 9 -0.65 6.49 53.22
C VAL A 9 -1.27 5.12 53.55
N ALA A 10 -1.65 4.90 54.81
CA ALA A 10 -2.08 3.61 55.34
C ALA A 10 -3.27 2.99 54.57
N GLY A 11 -3.02 1.83 53.94
CA GLY A 11 -4.04 0.82 53.65
C GLY A 11 -4.05 0.22 52.24
N GLN A 12 -3.65 0.96 51.21
CA GLN A 12 -3.68 0.50 49.82
C GLN A 12 -2.49 1.09 49.04
N ASP A 13 -1.78 0.24 48.29
CA ASP A 13 -0.61 0.61 47.48
C ASP A 13 -1.03 1.17 46.11
N ASP A 14 -0.14 1.91 45.43
CA ASP A 14 -0.39 2.51 44.10
C ASP A 14 -0.84 1.46 43.08
N THR A 15 -0.38 0.21 43.24
CA THR A 15 -0.80 -0.94 42.44
C THR A 15 -2.32 -1.20 42.53
N TYR A 16 -2.96 -1.01 43.68
CA TYR A 16 -4.40 -1.18 43.85
C TYR A 16 -5.18 -0.17 43.00
N PHE A 17 -4.83 1.12 43.11
CA PHE A 17 -5.48 2.19 42.36
C PHE A 17 -5.22 2.07 40.86
N MET A 18 -4.02 1.65 40.46
CA MET A 18 -3.72 1.39 39.04
C MET A 18 -4.56 0.24 38.48
N ARG A 19 -4.84 -0.82 39.25
CA ARG A 19 -5.77 -1.88 38.82
C ARG A 19 -7.19 -1.35 38.61
N LEU A 20 -7.66 -0.41 39.43
CA LEU A 20 -8.95 0.25 39.22
C LEU A 20 -8.96 1.12 37.96
N ALA A 21 -7.85 1.81 37.65
CA ALA A 21 -7.70 2.52 36.38
C ALA A 21 -7.73 1.56 35.17
N LEU A 22 -7.04 0.42 35.26
CA LEU A 22 -7.07 -0.65 34.25
C LEU A 22 -8.48 -1.21 34.00
N GLN A 23 -9.36 -1.25 35.00
CA GLN A 23 -10.77 -1.63 34.81
C GLN A 23 -11.53 -0.62 33.95
N GLN A 24 -11.17 0.66 33.99
CA GLN A 24 -11.76 1.68 33.12
C GLN A 24 -11.29 1.52 31.67
N CYS A 25 -10.06 1.04 31.44
CA CYS A 25 -9.53 0.75 30.11
C CYS A 25 -10.37 -0.27 29.35
N SER A 26 -10.79 -1.35 30.03
CA SER A 26 -11.59 -2.43 29.42
C SER A 26 -12.86 -1.88 28.75
N GLN A 27 -13.54 -0.93 29.40
CA GLN A 27 -14.75 -0.31 28.86
C GLN A 27 -14.49 0.47 27.56
N SER A 28 -13.35 1.19 27.47
CA SER A 28 -12.95 1.89 26.23
C SER A 28 -12.51 0.92 25.13
N GLY A 29 -11.75 -0.12 25.47
CA GLY A 29 -11.25 -1.11 24.51
C GLY A 29 -12.35 -1.97 23.87
N GLU A 30 -13.43 -2.25 24.62
CA GLU A 30 -14.66 -2.89 24.10
C GLU A 30 -15.42 -1.98 23.13
N SER A 31 -15.38 -0.66 23.37
CA SER A 31 -16.02 0.35 22.51
C SER A 31 -15.19 0.71 21.26
N GLY A 32 -14.04 0.07 21.06
CA GLY A 32 -13.16 0.32 19.91
C GLY A 32 -12.27 1.56 20.06
N GLU A 33 -12.26 2.19 21.23
CA GLU A 33 -11.41 3.32 21.61
C GLU A 33 -10.04 2.84 22.10
N VAL A 34 -9.02 3.70 22.05
CA VAL A 34 -7.69 3.37 22.61
C VAL A 34 -7.85 3.12 24.12
N PRO A 35 -7.42 1.96 24.65
CA PRO A 35 -7.70 1.54 26.02
C PRO A 35 -6.85 2.30 27.04
N VAL A 36 -7.33 3.47 27.46
CA VAL A 36 -6.72 4.29 28.50
C VAL A 36 -7.78 4.62 29.54
N GLY A 37 -7.41 4.42 30.81
CA GLY A 37 -8.26 4.60 31.97
C GLY A 37 -7.56 5.47 32.99
N ALA A 38 -8.34 6.29 33.69
CA ALA A 38 -7.84 7.16 34.74
C ALA A 38 -8.82 7.23 35.92
N ILE A 39 -8.30 7.42 37.12
CA ILE A 39 -9.10 7.68 38.33
C ILE A 39 -8.49 8.83 39.13
N VAL A 40 -9.34 9.57 39.85
CA VAL A 40 -8.91 10.57 40.83
C VAL A 40 -9.21 10.05 42.23
N VAL A 41 -8.21 10.11 43.10
CA VAL A 41 -8.25 9.63 44.47
C VAL A 41 -8.01 10.79 45.43
N LYS A 42 -8.73 10.82 46.56
CA LYS A 42 -8.48 11.75 47.66
C LYS A 42 -8.62 11.00 48.98
N ASP A 43 -7.63 11.13 49.86
CA ASP A 43 -7.61 10.49 51.17
C ASP A 43 -7.89 8.97 51.12
N GLY A 44 -7.32 8.30 50.10
CA GLY A 44 -7.49 6.86 49.85
C GLY A 44 -8.83 6.46 49.24
N GLN A 45 -9.70 7.41 48.88
CA GLN A 45 -11.01 7.15 48.28
C GLN A 45 -11.06 7.57 46.81
N VAL A 46 -11.62 6.71 45.95
CA VAL A 46 -11.85 7.05 44.54
C VAL A 46 -13.01 8.05 44.44
N ILE A 47 -12.72 9.23 43.91
CA ILE A 47 -13.69 10.32 43.73
C ILE A 47 -14.34 10.26 42.35
N SER A 48 -13.54 9.96 41.33
CA SER A 48 -14.02 9.88 39.95
C SER A 48 -13.20 8.91 39.12
N ALA A 49 -13.77 8.50 38.00
CA ALA A 49 -13.15 7.65 37.00
C ALA A 49 -13.40 8.21 35.60
N GLY A 50 -12.51 7.90 34.68
CA GLY A 50 -12.60 8.28 33.27
C GLY A 50 -11.98 7.22 32.37
N SER A 51 -12.53 7.08 31.18
CA SER A 51 -12.00 6.24 30.10
C SER A 51 -12.06 7.00 28.79
N ASN A 52 -11.08 6.73 27.92
CA ASN A 52 -10.93 7.41 26.65
C ASN A 52 -12.17 7.21 25.75
N SER A 53 -12.66 8.29 25.15
CA SER A 53 -13.83 8.25 24.25
C SER A 53 -13.88 9.32 23.14
N PRO A 54 -12.75 9.72 22.53
CA PRO A 54 -12.74 10.80 21.54
C PRO A 54 -13.50 10.47 20.26
N VAL A 55 -13.54 9.20 19.83
CA VAL A 55 -14.27 8.79 18.63
C VAL A 55 -15.77 8.80 18.88
N ARG A 56 -16.21 8.21 19.99
CA ARG A 56 -17.62 8.08 20.37
C ARG A 56 -18.27 9.42 20.70
N GLU A 57 -17.55 10.29 21.40
CA GLU A 57 -18.08 11.59 21.85
C GLU A 57 -17.82 12.71 20.82
N HIS A 58 -17.11 12.41 19.73
CA HIS A 58 -16.66 13.39 18.73
C HIS A 58 -15.94 14.60 19.37
N ASP A 59 -15.24 14.34 20.47
CA ASP A 59 -14.57 15.35 21.28
C ASP A 59 -13.07 15.01 21.34
N PRO A 60 -12.21 15.81 20.69
CA PRO A 60 -10.77 15.56 20.68
C PRO A 60 -10.14 15.69 22.08
N THR A 61 -10.85 16.27 23.06
CA THR A 61 -10.40 16.42 24.44
C THR A 61 -10.89 15.32 25.37
N ALA A 62 -11.70 14.36 24.89
CA ALA A 62 -12.31 13.30 25.71
C ALA A 62 -11.34 12.16 26.09
N HIS A 63 -10.15 12.55 26.57
CA HIS A 63 -9.16 11.67 27.18
C HIS A 63 -9.60 11.23 28.58
N ALA A 64 -9.07 10.09 29.03
CA ALA A 64 -9.42 9.49 30.32
C ALA A 64 -9.17 10.47 31.48
N GLU A 65 -8.03 11.15 31.47
CA GLU A 65 -7.60 12.10 32.49
C GLU A 65 -8.52 13.32 32.52
N ILE A 66 -8.84 13.89 31.36
CA ILE A 66 -9.74 15.04 31.24
C ILE A 66 -11.13 14.69 31.81
N LYS A 67 -11.66 13.51 31.47
CA LYS A 67 -12.95 13.05 31.97
C LYS A 67 -12.94 12.85 33.49
N ALA A 68 -11.89 12.21 34.01
CA ALA A 68 -11.73 12.01 35.45
C ALA A 68 -11.61 13.35 36.21
N LEU A 69 -10.81 14.29 35.71
CA LEU A 69 -10.66 15.63 36.29
C LEU A 69 -11.98 16.42 36.27
N ARG A 70 -12.71 16.43 35.15
CA ARG A 70 -14.02 17.10 35.03
C ARG A 70 -15.04 16.53 36.03
N ALA A 71 -15.09 15.21 36.18
CA ALA A 71 -15.96 14.54 37.13
C ALA A 71 -15.59 14.86 38.58
N ALA A 72 -14.29 14.86 38.92
CA ALA A 72 -13.83 15.26 40.25
C ALA A 72 -14.14 16.73 40.56
N ALA A 73 -13.93 17.63 39.60
CA ALA A 73 -14.24 19.05 39.76
C ALA A 73 -15.73 19.29 39.98
N ALA A 74 -16.59 18.56 39.27
CA ALA A 74 -18.03 18.59 39.48
C ALA A 74 -18.42 18.05 40.87
N HIS A 75 -17.80 16.97 41.33
CA HIS A 75 -18.02 16.40 42.65
C HIS A 75 -17.70 17.40 43.78
N PHE A 76 -16.55 18.06 43.71
CA PHE A 76 -16.14 19.07 44.69
C PHE A 76 -16.76 20.46 44.47
N LYS A 77 -17.44 20.67 43.34
CA LYS A 77 -17.89 21.99 42.85
C LYS A 77 -16.76 23.02 42.86
N ASN A 78 -15.55 22.57 42.51
CA ASN A 78 -14.34 23.36 42.53
C ASN A 78 -13.39 22.86 41.43
N TYR A 79 -12.80 23.79 40.68
CA TYR A 79 -11.81 23.44 39.65
C TYR A 79 -10.45 23.05 40.25
N ARG A 80 -10.19 23.46 41.51
CA ARG A 80 -8.99 23.05 42.24
C ARG A 80 -9.25 21.74 42.98
N LEU A 81 -8.41 20.76 42.69
CA LEU A 81 -8.43 19.41 43.23
C LEU A 81 -7.24 19.22 44.20
N ASP A 82 -7.02 20.22 45.06
CA ASP A 82 -5.91 20.21 46.01
C ASP A 82 -5.97 18.95 46.91
N GLY A 83 -4.82 18.28 47.02
CA GLY A 83 -4.68 17.02 47.77
C GLY A 83 -5.12 15.76 47.03
N CYS A 84 -5.72 15.88 45.84
CA CYS A 84 -6.07 14.73 45.02
C CYS A 84 -4.85 14.15 44.28
N GLU A 85 -4.88 12.85 44.05
CA GLU A 85 -3.92 12.10 43.25
C GLU A 85 -4.63 11.52 42.02
N LEU A 86 -3.95 11.47 40.87
CA LEU A 86 -4.51 10.93 39.63
C LEU A 86 -3.71 9.71 39.20
N TYR A 87 -4.39 8.59 38.99
CA TYR A 87 -3.79 7.36 38.46
C TYR A 87 -4.25 7.18 37.01
N VAL A 88 -3.32 6.94 36.09
CA VAL A 88 -3.62 6.76 34.65
C VAL A 88 -2.77 5.64 34.06
N THR A 89 -3.36 4.82 33.19
CA THR A 89 -2.66 3.62 32.67
C THR A 89 -1.57 3.93 31.64
N LEU A 90 -1.60 5.10 31.01
CA LEU A 90 -0.62 5.56 30.02
C LEU A 90 -0.10 6.94 30.42
N GLU A 91 1.16 7.22 30.11
CA GLU A 91 1.77 8.53 30.30
C GLU A 91 0.90 9.64 29.68
N PRO A 92 0.59 10.71 30.43
CA PRO A 92 -0.29 11.76 29.94
C PRO A 92 0.36 12.55 28.81
N CYS A 93 -0.44 12.92 27.81
CA CYS A 93 0.00 13.84 26.76
C CYS A 93 0.03 15.30 27.27
N ALA A 94 0.55 16.21 26.45
CA ALA A 94 0.71 17.63 26.81
C ALA A 94 -0.61 18.30 27.28
N MET A 95 -1.74 17.95 26.64
CA MET A 95 -3.06 18.44 27.02
C MET A 95 -3.44 17.99 28.44
N CYS A 96 -3.33 16.70 28.72
CA CYS A 96 -3.71 16.12 30.01
C CYS A 96 -2.79 16.61 31.13
N ALA A 97 -1.49 16.69 30.88
CA ALA A 97 -0.52 17.24 31.83
C ALA A 97 -0.83 18.71 32.17
N GLY A 98 -1.10 19.55 31.15
CA GLY A 98 -1.54 20.92 31.37
C GLY A 98 -2.83 21.03 32.20
N ALA A 99 -3.80 20.15 31.93
CA ALA A 99 -5.06 20.10 32.70
C ALA A 99 -4.83 19.72 34.17
N MET A 100 -3.94 18.76 34.46
CA MET A 100 -3.58 18.39 35.84
C MET A 100 -2.94 19.55 36.60
N LEU A 101 -2.04 20.30 35.95
CA LEU A 101 -1.41 21.48 36.53
C LEU A 101 -2.43 22.58 36.83
N HIS A 102 -3.37 22.84 35.91
CA HIS A 102 -4.47 23.78 36.16
C HIS A 102 -5.41 23.33 37.28
N ALA A 103 -5.65 22.03 37.40
CA ALA A 103 -6.46 21.43 38.46
C ALA A 103 -5.72 21.31 39.80
N ARG A 104 -4.41 21.57 39.85
CA ARG A 104 -3.57 21.48 41.07
C ARG A 104 -3.56 20.08 41.70
N ILE A 105 -3.52 19.05 40.84
CA ILE A 105 -3.34 17.67 41.30
C ILE A 105 -2.02 17.57 42.07
N LYS A 106 -2.06 16.95 43.25
CA LYS A 106 -0.89 16.79 44.12
C LYS A 106 0.13 15.84 43.49
N ARG A 107 -0.35 14.69 43.00
CA ARG A 107 0.47 13.61 42.44
C ARG A 107 -0.22 12.97 41.23
N VAL A 108 0.54 12.70 40.18
CA VAL A 108 0.15 11.82 39.07
C VAL A 108 0.96 10.54 39.14
N VAL A 109 0.29 9.40 39.00
CA VAL A 109 0.87 8.07 38.95
C VAL A 109 0.49 7.43 37.62
N PHE A 110 1.47 7.07 36.79
CA PHE A 110 1.19 6.43 35.51
C PHE A 110 1.85 5.06 35.35
N GLY A 111 1.20 4.22 34.54
CA GLY A 111 1.66 2.87 34.22
C GLY A 111 2.71 2.85 33.11
N ALA A 112 2.26 2.71 31.86
CA ALA A 112 3.13 2.63 30.69
C ALA A 112 3.61 4.01 30.21
N SER A 113 4.86 4.08 29.74
CA SER A 113 5.40 5.26 29.05
C SER A 113 4.85 5.42 27.63
N ASP A 114 4.77 6.65 27.13
CA ASP A 114 4.43 6.97 25.75
C ASP A 114 5.61 7.62 25.01
N PRO A 115 6.44 6.83 24.30
CA PRO A 115 7.63 7.34 23.62
C PRO A 115 7.32 8.24 22.41
N LYS A 116 6.04 8.35 21.98
CA LYS A 116 5.66 9.14 20.81
C LYS A 116 5.07 10.50 21.19
N THR A 117 4.32 10.56 22.28
CA THR A 117 3.56 11.77 22.67
C THR A 117 3.57 12.12 24.16
N GLY A 118 4.24 11.34 25.00
CA GLY A 118 4.26 11.51 26.44
C GLY A 118 4.88 12.83 26.90
N ALA A 119 4.22 13.48 27.86
CA ALA A 119 4.58 14.79 28.38
C ALA A 119 5.06 14.79 29.85
N ALA A 120 5.38 13.60 30.39
CA ALA A 120 5.88 13.42 31.76
C ALA A 120 7.31 12.83 31.78
N GLY A 121 8.07 13.00 30.69
CA GLY A 121 9.45 12.52 30.57
C GLY A 121 9.82 11.94 29.20
N SER A 122 8.86 11.42 28.42
CA SER A 122 9.18 10.75 27.16
C SER A 122 9.58 11.70 26.02
N VAL A 123 8.69 12.60 25.61
CA VAL A 123 8.97 13.58 24.53
C VAL A 123 9.29 14.94 25.12
N ILE A 124 8.47 15.36 26.07
CA ILE A 124 8.66 16.56 26.88
C ILE A 124 8.36 16.21 28.33
N ASP A 125 8.81 17.04 29.25
CA ASP A 125 8.43 16.95 30.65
C ASP A 125 7.87 18.31 31.09
N LEU A 126 6.55 18.39 31.16
CA LEU A 126 5.84 19.59 31.61
C LEU A 126 5.83 19.71 33.13
N PHE A 127 5.94 18.61 33.86
CA PHE A 127 5.89 18.60 35.31
C PHE A 127 7.20 19.12 35.93
N SER A 128 8.33 18.98 35.24
CA SER A 128 9.62 19.53 35.68
C SER A 128 9.87 21.00 35.30
N GLN A 129 8.95 21.68 34.61
CA GLN A 129 9.15 23.07 34.18
C GLN A 129 9.05 24.05 35.37
N PRO A 130 10.14 24.71 35.77
CA PRO A 130 10.16 25.58 36.95
C PRO A 130 9.39 26.89 36.77
N GLN A 131 9.09 27.28 35.52
CA GLN A 131 8.34 28.50 35.20
C GLN A 131 6.83 28.33 35.40
N LEU A 132 6.34 27.09 35.54
CA LEU A 132 4.92 26.81 35.73
C LEU A 132 4.53 26.93 37.21
N ASN A 133 3.35 27.49 37.44
CA ASN A 133 2.95 28.05 38.73
C ASN A 133 2.64 26.99 39.81
N HIS A 134 2.45 25.73 39.42
CA HIS A 134 2.09 24.61 40.29
C HIS A 134 2.98 23.42 39.98
N HIS A 135 3.37 22.66 41.01
CA HIS A 135 4.18 21.47 40.85
C HIS A 135 3.42 20.25 41.33
N THR A 136 3.25 19.29 40.42
CA THR A 136 2.62 17.99 40.66
C THR A 136 3.74 16.96 40.71
N SER A 137 3.76 16.10 41.74
CA SER A 137 4.73 15.01 41.79
C SER A 137 4.34 13.90 40.81
N VAL A 138 5.34 13.26 40.20
CA VAL A 138 5.15 12.22 39.18
C VAL A 138 5.72 10.91 39.70
N ALA A 139 4.92 9.85 39.68
CA ALA A 139 5.36 8.47 39.83
C ALA A 139 5.07 7.69 38.55
N GLN A 140 6.01 6.86 38.12
CA GLN A 140 5.97 6.15 36.84
C GLN A 140 6.18 4.65 37.04
N GLY A 141 5.73 3.85 36.07
CA GLY A 141 6.05 2.42 35.99
C GLY A 141 5.14 1.51 36.84
N VAL A 142 4.05 2.02 37.40
CA VAL A 142 3.14 1.20 38.24
C VAL A 142 2.33 0.27 37.35
N LEU A 143 2.55 -1.04 37.48
CA LEU A 143 1.95 -2.06 36.58
C LEU A 143 2.22 -1.78 35.09
N GLU A 144 3.42 -1.29 34.77
CA GLU A 144 3.83 -0.92 33.42
C GLU A 144 3.55 -2.03 32.38
N ASP A 145 3.97 -3.26 32.68
CA ASP A 145 3.80 -4.39 31.76
C ASP A 145 2.33 -4.67 31.42
N GLU A 146 1.45 -4.65 32.43
CA GLU A 146 0.01 -4.88 32.27
C GLU A 146 -0.63 -3.75 31.45
N CYS A 147 -0.26 -2.50 31.75
CA CYS A 147 -0.74 -1.32 31.01
C CYS A 147 -0.29 -1.35 29.54
N ALA A 148 0.99 -1.67 29.30
CA ALA A 148 1.55 -1.77 27.96
C ALA A 148 0.96 -2.96 27.19
N GLN A 149 0.65 -4.07 27.86
CA GLN A 149 0.04 -5.24 27.23
C GLN A 149 -1.34 -4.91 26.64
N GLN A 150 -2.22 -4.23 27.37
CA GLN A 150 -3.54 -3.86 26.87
C GLN A 150 -3.48 -2.98 25.60
N LEU A 151 -2.58 -1.99 25.58
CA LEU A 151 -2.34 -1.15 24.41
C LEU A 151 -1.82 -1.97 23.23
N ARG A 152 -0.85 -2.86 23.46
CA ARG A 152 -0.28 -3.74 22.43
C ARG A 152 -1.35 -4.65 21.83
N GLU A 153 -2.17 -5.29 22.65
CA GLU A 153 -3.26 -6.17 22.21
C GLU A 153 -4.30 -5.41 21.39
N PHE A 154 -4.70 -4.21 21.82
CA PHE A 154 -5.62 -3.36 21.06
C PHE A 154 -5.09 -3.03 19.66
N PHE A 155 -3.84 -2.55 19.54
CA PHE A 155 -3.28 -2.21 18.23
C PHE A 155 -2.98 -3.45 17.38
N LEU A 156 -2.64 -4.60 17.98
CA LEU A 156 -2.53 -5.88 17.27
C LEU A 156 -3.88 -6.30 16.68
N ARG A 157 -4.95 -6.24 17.48
CA ARG A 157 -6.32 -6.52 17.03
C ARG A 157 -6.74 -5.58 15.91
N LYS A 158 -6.55 -4.26 16.05
CA LYS A 158 -6.86 -3.27 14.99
C LYS A 158 -6.08 -3.54 13.70
N ARG A 159 -4.79 -3.89 13.79
CA ARG A 159 -3.98 -4.28 12.62
C ARG A 159 -4.50 -5.55 11.96
N ARG A 160 -4.93 -6.54 12.77
CA ARG A 160 -5.53 -7.79 12.28
C ARG A 160 -6.87 -7.53 11.61
N GLU A 161 -7.77 -6.78 12.22
CA GLU A 161 -9.06 -6.37 11.65
C GLU A 161 -8.86 -5.63 10.33
N LYS A 162 -7.88 -4.71 10.26
CA LYS A 162 -7.54 -4.02 9.01
C LYS A 162 -7.07 -5.01 7.94
N ARG A 163 -6.15 -5.93 8.27
CA ARG A 163 -5.68 -6.98 7.35
C ARG A 163 -6.80 -7.93 6.92
N GLU A 164 -7.69 -8.31 7.83
CA GLU A 164 -8.82 -9.20 7.52
C GLU A 164 -9.85 -8.49 6.65
N SER A 165 -10.15 -7.21 6.92
CA SER A 165 -11.02 -6.38 6.08
C SER A 165 -10.44 -6.15 4.68
N SER A 166 -9.12 -6.01 4.57
CA SER A 166 -8.45 -5.80 3.28
C SER A 166 -8.19 -7.11 2.52
N CYS A 167 -8.24 -8.27 3.20
CA CYS A 167 -8.03 -9.59 2.61
C CYS A 167 -9.34 -10.34 2.25
N ARG A 168 -10.53 -9.85 2.60
CA ARG A 168 -11.80 -10.51 2.20
C ARG A 168 -11.95 -10.51 0.69
N LEU A 169 -11.73 -11.68 0.08
CA LEU A 169 -12.00 -11.93 -1.33
C LEU A 169 -13.51 -11.79 -1.57
N ARG A 170 -13.89 -10.99 -2.57
CA ARG A 170 -15.29 -10.90 -3.01
C ARG A 170 -15.78 -12.24 -3.56
N ASP A 171 -17.04 -12.58 -3.30
CA ASP A 171 -17.65 -13.86 -3.74
C ASP A 171 -17.61 -14.04 -5.27
N ASP A 172 -17.64 -12.94 -6.02
CA ASP A 172 -17.59 -12.90 -7.48
C ASP A 172 -16.16 -12.99 -8.05
N SER A 173 -15.16 -13.21 -7.20
CA SER A 173 -13.75 -13.14 -7.56
C SER A 173 -12.99 -14.38 -7.10
N LEU A 174 -11.88 -14.67 -7.77
CA LEU A 174 -10.91 -15.70 -7.38
C LEU A 174 -9.58 -15.05 -7.00
N ARG A 175 -9.00 -15.48 -5.88
CA ARG A 175 -7.60 -15.26 -5.56
C ARG A 175 -6.84 -16.57 -5.76
N THR A 176 -5.94 -16.58 -6.73
CA THR A 176 -5.13 -17.76 -7.02
C THR A 176 -4.22 -18.05 -5.83
N SER A 177 -4.22 -19.29 -5.35
CA SER A 177 -3.36 -19.72 -4.24
C SER A 177 -1.90 -19.45 -4.53
N ASP A 178 -1.15 -18.97 -3.53
CA ASP A 178 0.29 -18.72 -3.65
C ASP A 178 1.05 -19.99 -4.05
N SER A 179 0.56 -21.18 -3.67
CA SER A 179 1.18 -22.47 -4.02
C SER A 179 1.27 -22.76 -5.53
N ARG A 180 0.47 -22.08 -6.36
CA ARG A 180 0.59 -22.17 -7.83
C ARG A 180 1.77 -21.37 -8.37
N PHE A 181 2.46 -20.62 -7.53
CA PHE A 181 3.59 -19.78 -7.89
C PHE A 181 4.89 -20.21 -7.20
N ASP A 182 4.87 -21.23 -6.33
CA ASP A 182 6.03 -21.68 -5.55
C ASP A 182 7.23 -22.11 -6.41
N PHE A 183 6.97 -22.60 -7.62
CA PHE A 183 8.01 -23.00 -8.57
C PHE A 183 8.65 -21.82 -9.32
N LEU A 184 8.13 -20.60 -9.12
CA LEU A 184 8.70 -19.39 -9.71
C LEU A 184 9.84 -18.91 -8.81
N GLY A 185 11.06 -18.88 -9.33
CA GLY A 185 12.24 -18.33 -8.64
C GLY A 185 12.19 -16.81 -8.53
N ILE A 186 11.29 -16.29 -7.67
CA ILE A 186 11.01 -14.86 -7.41
C ILE A 186 11.95 -14.30 -6.32
N ASP A 187 13.16 -14.83 -6.20
CA ASP A 187 14.05 -14.47 -5.08
C ASP A 187 14.78 -13.12 -5.28
N VAL A 188 14.66 -12.54 -6.47
CA VAL A 188 15.46 -11.41 -6.97
C VAL A 188 14.66 -10.11 -7.14
N PHE A 189 13.34 -10.15 -6.95
CA PHE A 189 12.46 -8.98 -6.96
C PHE A 189 11.26 -9.20 -6.02
N SER A 190 10.67 -8.11 -5.53
CA SER A 190 9.59 -8.16 -4.55
C SER A 190 8.23 -8.40 -5.20
N SER A 191 7.39 -9.19 -4.54
CA SER A 191 5.96 -9.37 -4.85
C SER A 191 5.15 -8.51 -3.88
N VAL A 192 4.41 -7.52 -4.39
CA VAL A 192 3.71 -6.51 -3.57
C VAL A 192 2.23 -6.46 -3.93
N TYR A 193 1.38 -6.17 -2.95
CA TYR A 193 -0.07 -6.08 -3.12
C TYR A 193 -0.62 -4.71 -2.70
N LEU A 194 -1.59 -4.19 -3.46
CA LEU A 194 -2.37 -3.00 -3.15
C LEU A 194 -3.85 -3.37 -3.02
N ASP A 195 -4.51 -2.89 -1.98
CA ASP A 195 -5.93 -3.15 -1.69
C ASP A 195 -6.72 -1.86 -1.35
N GLY A 196 -6.07 -0.70 -1.37
CA GLY A 196 -6.64 0.58 -0.94
C GLY A 196 -7.06 1.56 -2.05
N LEU A 197 -7.00 1.15 -3.32
CA LEU A 197 -7.40 2.02 -4.45
C LEU A 197 -8.92 1.98 -4.64
N ALA A 198 -9.55 3.14 -4.85
CA ALA A 198 -11.01 3.24 -4.95
C ALA A 198 -11.55 2.44 -6.15
N SER A 199 -10.83 2.49 -7.27
CA SER A 199 -11.15 1.75 -8.50
C SER A 199 -11.08 0.23 -8.35
N LEU A 200 -10.35 -0.30 -7.37
CA LEU A 200 -10.27 -1.73 -7.14
C LEU A 200 -11.56 -2.34 -6.59
N ARG A 201 -12.48 -1.53 -6.04
CA ARG A 201 -13.80 -2.00 -5.58
C ARG A 201 -13.67 -3.21 -4.62
N GLY A 202 -12.67 -3.21 -3.75
CA GLY A 202 -12.37 -4.30 -2.81
C GLY A 202 -11.53 -5.46 -3.39
N TRP A 203 -11.11 -5.39 -4.65
CA TRP A 203 -10.11 -6.30 -5.21
C TRP A 203 -8.70 -5.92 -4.76
N ARG A 204 -7.81 -6.90 -4.82
CA ARG A 204 -6.38 -6.74 -4.57
C ARG A 204 -5.61 -6.77 -5.89
N LEU A 205 -4.83 -5.72 -6.13
CA LEU A 205 -3.88 -5.62 -7.22
C LEU A 205 -2.52 -6.14 -6.76
N HIS A 206 -1.85 -6.91 -7.60
CA HIS A 206 -0.47 -7.35 -7.40
C HIS A 206 0.46 -6.64 -8.39
N TYR A 207 1.69 -6.38 -7.97
CA TYR A 207 2.76 -5.99 -8.88
C TYR A 207 4.11 -6.54 -8.41
N PHE A 208 4.98 -6.85 -9.37
CA PHE A 208 6.38 -7.10 -9.11
C PHE A 208 7.16 -5.79 -9.05
N HIS A 209 8.15 -5.74 -8.17
CA HIS A 209 8.93 -4.54 -7.91
C HIS A 209 10.42 -4.87 -7.75
N ALA A 210 11.25 -4.24 -8.57
CA ALA A 210 12.71 -4.28 -8.49
C ALA A 210 13.25 -2.86 -8.34
N VAL A 211 14.14 -2.64 -7.37
CA VAL A 211 14.72 -1.32 -7.08
C VAL A 211 16.23 -1.41 -7.21
N ALA A 212 16.82 -0.46 -7.94
CA ALA A 212 18.23 -0.14 -7.83
C ALA A 212 18.46 1.12 -6.97
N PRO A 213 19.51 1.17 -6.14
CA PRO A 213 19.80 2.29 -5.25
C PRO A 213 20.50 3.46 -5.98
N VAL A 214 19.86 4.05 -7.00
CA VAL A 214 20.40 5.23 -7.71
C VAL A 214 19.37 6.35 -7.74
N ARG A 215 19.75 7.52 -7.23
CA ARG A 215 18.94 8.75 -7.35
C ARG A 215 18.95 9.21 -8.82
N SER A 216 17.77 9.59 -9.33
CA SER A 216 17.49 10.08 -10.71
C SER A 216 17.37 9.05 -11.84
N ALA A 217 17.28 7.75 -11.54
CA ALA A 217 17.10 6.72 -12.56
C ALA A 217 15.62 6.56 -13.01
N PRO A 218 15.35 6.11 -14.26
CA PRO A 218 13.99 5.97 -14.78
C PRO A 218 13.18 4.87 -14.07
N VAL A 219 11.85 5.01 -14.12
CA VAL A 219 10.89 4.00 -13.66
C VAL A 219 10.35 3.24 -14.86
N TYR A 220 10.69 1.95 -14.99
CA TYR A 220 10.16 1.08 -16.03
C TYR A 220 8.81 0.50 -15.60
N LEU A 221 7.73 1.07 -16.12
CA LEU A 221 6.36 0.55 -15.90
C LEU A 221 6.02 -0.45 -17.00
N CYS A 222 5.94 -1.73 -16.64
CA CYS A 222 5.84 -2.85 -17.59
C CYS A 222 4.42 -3.42 -17.66
N LEU A 223 3.72 -3.21 -18.77
CA LEU A 223 2.36 -3.69 -18.99
C LEU A 223 2.33 -4.92 -19.91
N HIS A 224 1.75 -6.01 -19.41
CA HIS A 224 1.70 -7.31 -20.08
C HIS A 224 0.54 -7.39 -21.08
N ALA A 225 0.69 -8.23 -22.11
CA ALA A 225 -0.37 -8.52 -23.09
C ALA A 225 -1.51 -9.35 -22.48
N SER A 226 -2.67 -9.39 -23.14
CA SER A 226 -3.87 -10.12 -22.72
C SER A 226 -3.70 -11.64 -22.62
N ASN A 227 -2.73 -12.20 -23.34
CA ASN A 227 -2.38 -13.62 -23.31
C ASN A 227 -1.24 -13.93 -22.33
N THR A 228 -0.81 -12.96 -21.51
CA THR A 228 0.32 -13.08 -20.60
C THR A 228 0.01 -12.46 -19.23
N TRP A 229 1.03 -12.34 -18.38
CA TRP A 229 0.96 -11.72 -17.06
C TRP A 229 2.34 -11.18 -16.67
N ALA A 230 2.45 -10.42 -15.58
CA ALA A 230 3.63 -9.61 -15.27
C ALA A 230 4.97 -10.39 -15.20
N TYR A 231 4.93 -11.71 -14.96
CA TYR A 231 6.13 -12.55 -14.91
C TYR A 231 6.88 -12.66 -16.25
N THR A 232 6.28 -12.26 -17.38
CA THR A 232 7.01 -12.12 -18.65
C THR A 232 8.17 -11.13 -18.56
N PHE A 233 8.07 -10.14 -17.68
CA PHE A 233 9.09 -9.10 -17.46
C PHE A 233 10.17 -9.48 -16.44
N ARG A 234 10.25 -10.74 -16.01
CA ARG A 234 11.23 -11.18 -15.00
C ARG A 234 12.68 -10.84 -15.33
N GLU A 235 13.09 -10.85 -16.61
CA GLU A 235 14.46 -10.50 -16.99
C GLU A 235 14.68 -8.98 -16.96
N VAL A 236 13.65 -8.17 -17.23
CA VAL A 236 13.70 -6.71 -17.00
C VAL A 236 13.84 -6.44 -15.50
N LEU A 237 13.05 -7.11 -14.66
CA LEU A 237 13.12 -6.99 -13.20
C LEU A 237 14.49 -7.42 -12.67
N ARG A 238 15.02 -8.56 -13.14
CA ARG A 238 16.36 -9.06 -12.81
C ARG A 238 17.45 -8.11 -13.26
N GLY A 239 17.36 -7.61 -14.48
CA GLY A 239 18.36 -6.70 -15.02
C GLY A 239 18.41 -5.38 -14.23
N VAL A 240 17.27 -4.82 -13.82
CA VAL A 240 17.25 -3.65 -12.92
C VAL A 240 17.90 -3.98 -11.58
N SER A 241 17.53 -5.12 -10.97
CA SER A 241 18.12 -5.56 -9.69
C SER A 241 19.63 -5.80 -9.78
N ALA A 242 20.13 -6.35 -10.90
CA ALA A 242 21.53 -6.75 -11.07
C ALA A 242 22.44 -5.60 -11.50
N HIS A 243 21.96 -4.70 -12.36
CA HIS A 243 22.79 -3.67 -13.00
C HIS A 243 22.61 -2.27 -12.43
N GLY A 244 21.73 -2.11 -11.44
CA GLY A 244 21.66 -0.88 -10.66
C GLY A 244 21.03 0.31 -11.39
N ASN A 245 20.26 0.09 -12.46
CA ASN A 245 19.71 1.17 -13.26
C ASN A 245 18.17 1.22 -13.20
N GLY A 246 17.63 2.09 -12.34
CA GLY A 246 16.21 2.41 -12.30
C GLY A 246 15.37 1.62 -11.30
N THR A 247 14.05 1.71 -11.48
CA THR A 247 13.06 0.93 -10.75
C THR A 247 12.15 0.26 -11.77
N ALA A 248 11.97 -1.05 -11.69
CA ALA A 248 11.02 -1.76 -12.55
C ALA A 248 9.78 -2.16 -11.75
N ILE A 249 8.62 -1.82 -12.31
CA ILE A 249 7.30 -2.12 -11.74
C ILE A 249 6.50 -2.83 -12.82
N ALA A 250 6.10 -4.07 -12.55
CA ALA A 250 5.28 -4.88 -13.45
C ALA A 250 3.97 -5.26 -12.75
N PRO A 251 2.88 -4.48 -12.93
CA PRO A 251 1.58 -4.82 -12.37
C PRO A 251 0.96 -6.02 -13.09
N ASP A 252 0.33 -6.89 -12.31
CA ASP A 252 -0.67 -7.81 -12.83
C ASP A 252 -2.00 -7.08 -12.87
N LEU A 253 -2.57 -6.87 -14.05
CA LEU A 253 -3.90 -6.29 -14.15
C LEU A 253 -4.92 -7.13 -13.36
N VAL A 254 -5.97 -6.51 -12.82
CA VAL A 254 -7.10 -7.26 -12.23
C VAL A 254 -7.60 -8.28 -13.26
N GLY A 255 -7.78 -9.55 -12.86
CA GLY A 255 -8.03 -10.64 -13.82
C GLY A 255 -6.82 -11.44 -14.26
N PHE A 256 -5.60 -10.99 -13.94
CA PHE A 256 -4.35 -11.58 -14.41
C PHE A 256 -3.40 -11.92 -13.24
N GLY A 257 -2.37 -12.71 -13.53
CA GLY A 257 -1.26 -13.01 -12.64
C GLY A 257 -1.63 -13.32 -11.18
N LYS A 258 -1.06 -12.60 -10.21
CA LYS A 258 -1.39 -12.77 -8.78
C LYS A 258 -2.45 -11.80 -8.26
N SER A 259 -2.99 -10.93 -9.12
CA SER A 259 -4.13 -10.06 -8.80
C SER A 259 -5.42 -10.88 -8.65
N ASP A 260 -6.40 -10.29 -7.95
CA ASP A 260 -7.74 -10.87 -7.87
C ASP A 260 -8.39 -10.95 -9.24
N LYS A 261 -9.17 -12.00 -9.46
CA LYS A 261 -9.77 -12.34 -10.76
C LYS A 261 -11.28 -12.36 -10.68
N PRO A 262 -11.94 -11.24 -11.01
CA PRO A 262 -13.38 -11.22 -11.23
C PRO A 262 -13.80 -12.30 -12.23
N LYS A 263 -14.82 -13.08 -11.87
CA LYS A 263 -15.27 -14.26 -12.64
C LYS A 263 -16.03 -13.87 -13.92
N ARG A 264 -16.63 -12.68 -13.95
CA ARG A 264 -17.43 -12.20 -15.08
C ARG A 264 -16.61 -11.33 -16.02
N GLU A 265 -16.88 -11.42 -17.32
CA GLU A 265 -16.15 -10.66 -18.36
C GLU A 265 -16.46 -9.16 -18.34
N ASP A 266 -17.66 -8.76 -17.95
CA ASP A 266 -18.07 -7.35 -17.83
C ASP A 266 -17.37 -6.61 -16.68
N ALA A 267 -16.69 -7.34 -15.79
CA ALA A 267 -15.86 -6.74 -14.75
C ALA A 267 -14.48 -6.27 -15.26
N HIS A 268 -14.09 -6.65 -16.49
CA HIS A 268 -12.77 -6.38 -17.09
C HIS A 268 -12.88 -5.35 -18.21
N ASP A 269 -13.33 -4.14 -17.87
CA ASP A 269 -13.43 -3.01 -18.81
C ASP A 269 -12.08 -2.29 -18.96
N LEU A 270 -11.70 -1.93 -20.19
CA LEU A 270 -10.45 -1.21 -20.46
C LEU A 270 -10.37 0.13 -19.72
N THR A 271 -11.48 0.87 -19.64
CA THR A 271 -11.51 2.17 -18.92
C THR A 271 -11.19 1.97 -17.45
N LEU A 272 -11.77 0.93 -16.83
CA LEU A 272 -11.48 0.56 -15.46
C LEU A 272 -10.00 0.16 -15.27
N HIS A 273 -9.41 -0.59 -16.18
CA HIS A 273 -7.98 -0.94 -16.10
C HIS A 273 -7.08 0.29 -16.18
N VAL A 274 -7.38 1.27 -17.05
CA VAL A 274 -6.63 2.55 -17.10
C VAL A 274 -6.76 3.31 -15.79
N GLN A 275 -7.98 3.39 -15.24
CA GLN A 275 -8.22 4.08 -13.97
C GLN A 275 -7.42 3.44 -12.81
N ILE A 276 -7.39 2.10 -12.73
CA ILE A 276 -6.61 1.36 -11.72
C ILE A 276 -5.11 1.68 -11.86
N LEU A 277 -4.58 1.69 -13.09
CA LEU A 277 -3.19 2.02 -13.34
C LEU A 277 -2.86 3.47 -12.98
N GLN A 278 -3.74 4.42 -13.29
CA GLN A 278 -3.56 5.82 -12.92
C GLN A 278 -3.58 6.02 -11.40
N GLU A 279 -4.52 5.37 -10.70
CA GLU A 279 -4.56 5.40 -9.24
C GLU A 279 -3.31 4.76 -8.63
N MET A 280 -2.79 3.67 -9.22
CA MET A 280 -1.53 3.06 -8.81
C MET A 280 -0.32 3.98 -9.02
N VAL A 281 -0.19 4.61 -10.21
CA VAL A 281 0.87 5.57 -10.54
C VAL A 281 0.88 6.72 -9.54
N ASN A 282 -0.30 7.26 -9.22
CA ASN A 282 -0.47 8.32 -8.24
C ASN A 282 -0.14 7.85 -6.81
N HIS A 283 -0.64 6.68 -6.41
CA HIS A 283 -0.42 6.12 -5.07
C HIS A 283 1.06 5.85 -4.78
N LEU A 284 1.78 5.35 -5.78
CA LEU A 284 3.22 5.08 -5.70
C LEU A 284 4.07 6.33 -5.99
N ASN A 285 3.45 7.45 -6.34
CA ASN A 285 4.09 8.70 -6.71
C ASN A 285 5.17 8.52 -7.80
N LEU A 286 4.84 7.77 -8.85
CA LEU A 286 5.78 7.47 -9.93
C LEU A 286 5.97 8.71 -10.83
N SER A 287 7.21 8.94 -11.23
CA SER A 287 7.62 10.00 -12.17
C SER A 287 8.84 9.51 -12.96
N ASN A 288 9.17 10.18 -14.07
CA ASN A 288 10.25 9.76 -14.98
C ASN A 288 10.03 8.33 -15.50
N ILE A 289 8.81 8.07 -15.98
CA ILE A 289 8.34 6.74 -16.35
C ILE A 289 8.73 6.42 -17.79
N VAL A 290 9.45 5.31 -17.98
CA VAL A 290 9.60 4.64 -19.27
C VAL A 290 8.55 3.54 -19.36
N LEU A 291 7.61 3.69 -20.29
CA LEU A 291 6.50 2.76 -20.43
C LEU A 291 6.91 1.57 -21.29
N VAL A 292 6.85 0.35 -20.77
CA VAL A 292 7.21 -0.88 -21.47
C VAL A 292 5.94 -1.66 -21.79
N LEU A 293 5.57 -1.74 -23.06
CA LEU A 293 4.28 -2.27 -23.51
C LEU A 293 4.47 -3.52 -24.34
N GLN A 294 3.89 -4.64 -23.88
CA GLN A 294 3.92 -5.91 -24.59
C GLN A 294 2.64 -6.11 -25.42
N GLY A 295 2.80 -6.32 -26.73
CA GLY A 295 1.69 -6.72 -27.61
C GLY A 295 0.50 -5.78 -27.54
N ASP A 296 -0.67 -6.34 -27.26
CA ASP A 296 -1.94 -5.62 -27.24
C ASP A 296 -2.12 -4.69 -26.02
N ALA A 297 -1.23 -4.78 -25.02
CA ALA A 297 -1.12 -3.82 -23.92
C ALA A 297 -0.85 -2.39 -24.40
N LEU A 298 -0.40 -2.22 -25.65
CA LEU A 298 -0.20 -0.93 -26.30
C LEU A 298 -1.44 -0.04 -26.21
N HIS A 299 -2.65 -0.59 -26.36
CA HIS A 299 -3.88 0.20 -26.27
C HIS A 299 -4.09 0.81 -24.88
N LEU A 300 -3.88 0.00 -23.85
CA LEU A 300 -4.02 0.40 -22.45
C LEU A 300 -2.95 1.42 -22.05
N GLY A 301 -1.70 1.13 -22.42
CA GLY A 301 -0.55 1.98 -22.10
C GLY A 301 -0.63 3.36 -22.74
N ILE A 302 -1.06 3.46 -23.99
CA ILE A 302 -1.20 4.77 -24.65
C ILE A 302 -2.34 5.58 -24.03
N GLN A 303 -3.45 4.95 -23.62
CA GLN A 303 -4.52 5.66 -22.92
C GLN A 303 -4.03 6.24 -21.59
N LEU A 304 -3.23 5.48 -20.83
CA LEU A 304 -2.59 5.96 -19.61
C LEU A 304 -1.65 7.15 -19.90
N LEU A 305 -0.81 7.03 -20.93
CA LEU A 305 0.13 8.08 -21.34
C LEU A 305 -0.59 9.38 -21.73
N LEU A 306 -1.67 9.28 -22.50
CA LEU A 306 -2.44 10.44 -22.95
C LEU A 306 -3.13 11.19 -21.80
N GLN A 307 -3.41 10.53 -20.66
CA GLN A 307 -4.05 11.13 -19.49
C GLN A 307 -3.08 11.91 -18.59
N ASP A 308 -1.79 11.55 -18.55
CA ASP A 308 -0.81 12.13 -17.62
C ASP A 308 0.60 12.21 -18.24
N ARG A 309 0.70 12.98 -19.33
CA ARG A 309 1.85 13.00 -20.25
C ARG A 309 3.16 13.38 -19.56
N ASP A 310 3.11 14.33 -18.62
CA ASP A 310 4.30 14.92 -17.99
C ASP A 310 5.08 13.93 -17.12
N ARG A 311 4.47 12.80 -16.74
CA ARG A 311 5.15 11.75 -15.96
C ARG A 311 5.99 10.81 -16.81
N PHE A 312 5.77 10.76 -18.12
CA PHE A 312 6.40 9.78 -19.01
C PHE A 312 7.57 10.40 -19.76
N CYS A 313 8.73 9.72 -19.75
CA CYS A 313 9.96 10.17 -20.39
C CYS A 313 10.44 9.25 -21.52
N GLY A 314 9.73 8.16 -21.79
CA GLY A 314 10.11 7.20 -22.81
C GLY A 314 9.08 6.10 -23.05
N LEU A 315 9.18 5.47 -24.22
CA LEU A 315 8.31 4.37 -24.63
C LEU A 315 9.13 3.20 -25.20
N ILE A 316 8.84 1.99 -24.73
CA ILE A 316 9.38 0.73 -25.25
C ILE A 316 8.20 -0.14 -25.69
N MET A 317 8.13 -0.46 -26.97
CA MET A 317 7.12 -1.35 -27.54
C MET A 317 7.71 -2.71 -27.87
N VAL A 318 7.16 -3.78 -27.29
CA VAL A 318 7.63 -5.15 -27.47
C VAL A 318 6.58 -5.95 -28.25
N ASP A 319 6.93 -6.33 -29.48
CA ASP A 319 6.04 -6.93 -30.47
C ASP A 319 4.70 -6.19 -30.59
N PRO A 320 4.72 -4.89 -30.91
CA PRO A 320 3.49 -4.10 -30.99
C PRO A 320 2.56 -4.62 -32.10
N PRO A 321 1.23 -4.40 -31.97
CA PRO A 321 0.27 -4.74 -33.00
C PRO A 321 0.57 -4.02 -34.31
N SER A 322 0.08 -4.57 -35.43
CA SER A 322 0.39 -4.08 -36.78
C SER A 322 0.05 -2.60 -36.99
N TRP A 323 -1.02 -2.10 -36.38
CA TRP A 323 -1.43 -0.70 -36.48
C TRP A 323 -0.45 0.28 -35.82
N ALA A 324 0.44 -0.18 -34.93
CA ALA A 324 1.49 0.67 -34.37
C ALA A 324 2.40 1.26 -35.46
N GLY A 325 2.54 0.57 -36.60
CA GLY A 325 3.28 1.07 -37.76
C GLY A 325 2.78 2.41 -38.31
N ALA A 326 1.58 2.88 -37.93
CA ALA A 326 1.02 4.15 -38.36
C ALA A 326 1.73 5.39 -37.78
N PHE A 327 2.48 5.24 -36.69
CA PHE A 327 3.15 6.36 -36.00
C PHE A 327 4.58 6.05 -35.55
N VAL A 328 5.07 4.87 -35.96
CA VAL A 328 6.46 4.48 -35.79
C VAL A 328 7.29 5.17 -36.86
N SER A 329 8.27 5.96 -36.44
CA SER A 329 9.20 6.66 -37.32
C SER A 329 10.38 5.78 -37.70
N LYS A 330 11.02 6.04 -38.86
CA LYS A 330 12.33 5.44 -39.19
C LYS A 330 13.45 5.87 -38.25
N ALA A 331 13.26 6.97 -37.52
CA ALA A 331 14.20 7.45 -36.52
C ALA A 331 14.11 6.69 -35.18
N ASP A 332 13.06 5.87 -34.98
CA ASP A 332 12.90 5.09 -33.76
C ASP A 332 13.96 3.98 -33.68
N HIS A 333 14.37 3.65 -32.46
CA HIS A 333 15.38 2.62 -32.25
C HIS A 333 14.76 1.23 -32.40
N HIS A 334 15.18 0.48 -33.43
CA HIS A 334 14.68 -0.86 -33.71
C HIS A 334 15.64 -1.94 -33.20
N LEU A 335 15.15 -2.82 -32.33
CA LEU A 335 15.88 -3.97 -31.80
C LEU A 335 15.21 -5.27 -32.26
N ASP A 336 16.03 -6.21 -32.73
CA ASP A 336 15.57 -7.54 -33.13
C ASP A 336 15.65 -8.51 -31.95
N LEU A 337 14.57 -9.25 -31.68
CA LEU A 337 14.60 -10.39 -30.77
C LEU A 337 15.33 -11.58 -31.40
N PRO A 338 16.09 -12.36 -30.61
CA PRO A 338 16.64 -13.62 -31.07
C PRO A 338 15.55 -14.58 -31.58
N THR A 339 15.80 -15.22 -32.73
CA THR A 339 14.87 -16.14 -33.42
C THR A 339 14.49 -17.39 -32.61
N ASP A 340 15.22 -17.67 -31.54
CA ASP A 340 15.16 -18.83 -30.66
C ASP A 340 14.53 -18.52 -29.28
N ALA A 341 13.94 -17.33 -29.09
CA ALA A 341 13.17 -17.01 -27.89
C ALA A 341 11.96 -17.96 -27.75
N ALA A 342 12.15 -19.06 -27.02
CA ALA A 342 11.09 -19.97 -26.65
C ALA A 342 10.04 -19.22 -25.81
N GLY A 343 8.74 -19.48 -26.04
CA GLY A 343 7.68 -18.94 -25.20
C GLY A 343 7.82 -19.39 -23.74
N LEU A 344 7.03 -18.80 -22.84
CA LEU A 344 6.99 -19.27 -21.46
C LEU A 344 6.54 -20.75 -21.44
N PRO A 345 7.16 -21.61 -20.62
CA PRO A 345 6.62 -22.93 -20.34
C PRO A 345 5.15 -22.86 -19.94
N LEU A 346 4.31 -23.76 -20.46
CA LEU A 346 2.87 -23.76 -20.21
C LEU A 346 2.52 -23.73 -18.71
N ALA A 347 3.33 -24.38 -17.87
CA ALA A 347 3.18 -24.35 -16.41
C ALA A 347 3.23 -22.91 -15.85
N ILE A 348 4.10 -22.05 -16.38
CA ILE A 348 4.22 -20.64 -15.99
C ILE A 348 3.07 -19.81 -16.59
N GLU A 349 2.67 -20.07 -17.83
CA GLU A 349 1.54 -19.38 -18.49
C GLU A 349 0.20 -19.67 -17.78
N ASP A 350 0.03 -20.89 -17.29
CA ASP A 350 -1.20 -21.36 -16.64
C ASP A 350 -1.17 -21.21 -15.11
N ALA A 351 -0.05 -20.79 -14.51
CA ALA A 351 0.08 -20.57 -13.07
C ALA A 351 -1.05 -19.67 -12.52
N PRO A 352 -1.39 -18.54 -13.15
CA PRO A 352 -2.44 -17.65 -12.66
C PRO A 352 -3.86 -18.26 -12.66
N PHE A 353 -4.12 -19.25 -13.51
CA PHE A 353 -5.47 -19.72 -13.81
C PHE A 353 -5.63 -21.19 -13.43
N PRO A 354 -6.35 -21.51 -12.33
CA PRO A 354 -6.55 -22.90 -11.92
C PRO A 354 -7.39 -23.71 -12.93
N ASP A 355 -8.29 -23.05 -13.67
CA ASP A 355 -9.11 -23.63 -14.71
C ASP A 355 -9.50 -22.57 -15.77
N ALA A 356 -10.20 -22.99 -16.83
CA ALA A 356 -10.63 -22.12 -17.92
C ALA A 356 -11.72 -21.10 -17.52
N GLY A 357 -12.51 -21.36 -16.48
CA GLY A 357 -13.56 -20.47 -15.98
C GLY A 357 -12.99 -19.16 -15.45
N HIS A 358 -11.76 -19.19 -14.94
CA HIS A 358 -11.09 -18.03 -14.35
C HIS A 358 -10.28 -17.18 -15.35
N ARG A 359 -10.40 -17.46 -16.66
CA ARG A 359 -9.78 -16.67 -17.75
C ARG A 359 -10.71 -15.59 -18.32
N ALA A 360 -11.64 -15.08 -17.53
CA ALA A 360 -12.55 -14.01 -17.94
C ALA A 360 -11.80 -12.73 -18.35
N GLY A 361 -10.78 -12.33 -17.59
CA GLY A 361 -9.92 -11.18 -17.91
C GLY A 361 -9.25 -11.27 -19.28
N PRO A 362 -8.44 -12.31 -19.55
CA PRO A 362 -7.83 -12.53 -20.86
C PRO A 362 -8.83 -12.48 -22.03
N ARG A 363 -10.00 -13.12 -21.89
CA ARG A 363 -11.02 -13.14 -22.94
C ARG A 363 -11.64 -11.76 -23.18
N ALA A 364 -12.04 -11.08 -22.10
CA ALA A 364 -12.63 -9.76 -22.18
C ALA A 364 -11.66 -8.72 -22.76
N PHE A 365 -10.41 -8.73 -22.30
CA PHE A 365 -9.37 -7.81 -22.76
C PHE A 365 -9.05 -8.02 -24.24
N ALA A 366 -8.81 -9.26 -24.66
CA ALA A 366 -8.53 -9.58 -26.06
C ALA A 366 -9.72 -9.19 -26.99
N SER A 367 -10.94 -9.44 -26.53
CA SER A 367 -12.17 -9.08 -27.26
C SER A 367 -12.32 -7.57 -27.42
N GLN A 368 -12.12 -6.81 -26.34
CA GLN A 368 -12.23 -5.34 -26.36
C GLN A 368 -11.14 -4.69 -27.20
N VAL A 369 -9.90 -5.19 -27.13
CA VAL A 369 -8.83 -4.71 -28.00
C VAL A 369 -9.11 -5.03 -29.48
N ALA A 370 -9.60 -6.22 -29.78
CA ALA A 370 -9.99 -6.57 -31.15
C ALA A 370 -11.16 -5.71 -31.66
N ALA A 371 -12.17 -5.44 -30.81
CA ALA A 371 -13.28 -4.54 -31.13
C ALA A 371 -12.80 -3.08 -31.30
N GLY A 372 -11.80 -2.67 -30.51
CA GLY A 372 -11.11 -1.39 -30.64
C GLY A 372 -10.30 -1.24 -31.93
N ALA A 373 -10.18 -2.27 -32.78
CA ALA A 373 -9.61 -2.18 -34.13
C ALA A 373 -10.68 -1.96 -35.24
N THR A 374 -11.95 -1.71 -34.87
CA THR A 374 -13.06 -1.40 -35.80
C THR A 374 -13.22 0.11 -36.05
N SER A 375 -14.35 0.61 -36.55
CA SER A 375 -14.54 2.01 -36.96
C SER A 375 -14.32 3.05 -35.83
N GLN A 376 -14.62 2.72 -34.57
CA GLN A 376 -14.22 3.56 -33.42
C GLN A 376 -12.71 3.51 -33.15
N GLY A 377 -12.09 2.40 -33.53
CA GLY A 377 -10.63 2.20 -33.54
C GLY A 377 -9.87 3.08 -34.50
N SER A 378 -10.44 3.39 -35.67
CA SER A 378 -9.76 4.27 -36.62
C SER A 378 -9.59 5.69 -36.06
N VAL A 379 -10.59 6.19 -35.33
CA VAL A 379 -10.51 7.50 -34.66
C VAL A 379 -9.50 7.48 -33.52
N PHE A 380 -9.42 6.39 -32.76
CA PHE A 380 -8.40 6.22 -31.74
C PHE A 380 -6.99 6.19 -32.37
N ILE A 381 -6.78 5.37 -33.39
CA ILE A 381 -5.49 5.26 -34.09
C ILE A 381 -5.08 6.60 -34.69
N GLU A 382 -6.00 7.34 -35.32
CA GLU A 382 -5.72 8.66 -35.89
C GLU A 382 -5.26 9.66 -34.82
N LYS A 383 -5.96 9.73 -33.68
CA LYS A 383 -5.57 10.57 -32.55
C LYS A 383 -4.20 10.19 -31.98
N VAL A 384 -3.94 8.89 -31.84
CA VAL A 384 -2.65 8.38 -31.37
C VAL A 384 -1.54 8.74 -32.36
N THR A 385 -1.77 8.54 -33.65
CA THR A 385 -0.79 8.89 -34.68
C THR A 385 -0.47 10.37 -34.67
N GLN A 386 -1.48 11.22 -34.55
CA GLN A 386 -1.27 12.66 -34.47
C GLN A 386 -0.45 13.04 -33.23
N PHE A 387 -0.78 12.49 -32.06
CA PHE A 387 -0.03 12.74 -30.83
C PHE A 387 1.46 12.36 -30.96
N PHE A 388 1.77 11.19 -31.51
CA PHE A 388 3.17 10.75 -31.64
C PHE A 388 3.96 11.54 -32.69
N HIS A 389 3.31 12.11 -33.70
CA HIS A 389 3.96 12.98 -34.67
C HIS A 389 4.16 14.42 -34.16
N ASP A 390 3.15 14.98 -33.51
CA ASP A 390 3.09 16.42 -33.24
C ASP A 390 3.55 16.75 -31.81
N GLU A 391 3.36 15.84 -30.84
CA GLU A 391 3.40 16.15 -29.41
C GLU A 391 4.38 15.30 -28.59
N TRP A 392 4.78 14.11 -29.02
CA TRP A 392 5.65 13.21 -28.25
C TRP A 392 7.14 13.55 -28.45
N PRO A 393 7.84 14.12 -27.45
CA PRO A 393 9.22 14.58 -27.61
C PRO A 393 10.26 13.54 -27.15
N HIS A 394 9.78 12.39 -26.65
CA HIS A 394 10.60 11.44 -25.90
C HIS A 394 11.04 10.24 -26.75
N PRO A 395 12.11 9.55 -26.35
CA PRO A 395 12.61 8.41 -27.12
C PRO A 395 11.62 7.24 -27.17
N THR A 396 11.49 6.65 -28.36
CA THR A 396 10.68 5.45 -28.61
C THR A 396 11.58 4.32 -29.10
N VAL A 397 11.47 3.15 -28.46
CA VAL A 397 12.21 1.94 -28.82
C VAL A 397 11.23 0.83 -29.20
N ILE A 398 11.55 0.10 -30.26
CA ILE A 398 10.69 -0.92 -30.84
C ILE A 398 11.46 -2.21 -30.92
N VAL A 399 10.99 -3.18 -30.16
CA VAL A 399 11.52 -4.53 -30.12
C VAL A 399 10.59 -5.43 -30.94
N LYS A 400 11.11 -6.06 -32.01
CA LYS A 400 10.34 -6.97 -32.87
C LYS A 400 11.03 -8.32 -33.06
N ARG A 401 10.26 -9.40 -33.21
CA ARG A 401 10.79 -10.68 -33.72
C ARG A 401 11.17 -10.60 -35.20
N LYS A 402 12.33 -11.16 -35.56
CA LYS A 402 12.58 -11.60 -36.94
C LYS A 402 11.68 -12.80 -37.24
N HIS A 403 10.72 -12.65 -38.16
CA HIS A 403 10.01 -13.80 -38.70
C HIS A 403 11.00 -14.67 -39.48
N PRO A 404 11.25 -15.94 -39.11
CA PRO A 404 11.73 -16.90 -40.10
C PRO A 404 10.62 -17.03 -41.14
N THR A 405 10.96 -16.94 -42.41
CA THR A 405 10.06 -17.20 -43.55
C THR A 405 9.26 -18.48 -43.29
N LEU A 406 8.00 -18.34 -42.89
CA LEU A 406 7.04 -19.43 -42.70
C LEU A 406 6.56 -19.92 -44.07
N THR A 407 7.43 -20.63 -44.78
CA THR A 407 7.05 -21.54 -45.85
C THR A 407 7.26 -22.97 -45.34
N ALA A 408 6.20 -23.76 -45.37
CA ALA A 408 6.12 -25.19 -45.02
C ALA A 408 6.15 -25.56 -43.51
N GLY A 409 4.99 -25.52 -42.86
CA GLY A 409 4.83 -26.17 -41.54
C GLY A 409 3.47 -26.00 -40.83
N LEU A 410 2.66 -25.01 -41.21
CA LEU A 410 1.40 -24.69 -40.51
C LEU A 410 0.14 -25.41 -41.06
N GLN A 411 0.28 -26.55 -41.74
CA GLN A 411 -0.89 -27.31 -42.23
C GLN A 411 -1.45 -28.37 -41.25
N GLN A 412 -0.94 -28.46 -40.02
CA GLN A 412 -1.50 -29.38 -39.02
C GLN A 412 -1.65 -28.76 -37.63
N ARG A 413 -2.55 -27.78 -37.48
CA ARG A 413 -3.25 -27.56 -36.20
C ARG A 413 -4.75 -27.45 -36.46
N LYS A 414 -5.48 -28.47 -36.01
CA LYS A 414 -6.93 -28.62 -36.21
C LYS A 414 -7.70 -27.42 -35.62
N ARG A 415 -8.77 -27.07 -36.33
CA ARG A 415 -9.80 -26.07 -36.00
C ARG A 415 -10.27 -26.22 -34.54
N GLY A 416 -10.14 -25.15 -33.76
CA GLY A 416 -10.64 -25.06 -32.38
C GLY A 416 -9.79 -24.18 -31.45
N SER A 417 -8.52 -23.94 -31.77
CA SER A 417 -7.64 -23.03 -31.02
C SER A 417 -7.64 -21.67 -31.70
N THR A 418 -8.09 -20.63 -31.00
CA THR A 418 -7.64 -19.26 -31.26
C THR A 418 -6.12 -19.29 -31.32
N SER A 419 -5.56 -18.68 -32.37
CA SER A 419 -4.13 -18.66 -32.64
C SER A 419 -3.40 -17.92 -31.52
N ALA A 420 -2.91 -18.65 -30.52
CA ALA A 420 -2.02 -18.08 -29.52
C ALA A 420 -0.66 -17.87 -30.17
N ILE A 421 -0.40 -16.63 -30.58
CA ILE A 421 0.97 -16.17 -30.85
C ILE A 421 1.73 -16.35 -29.53
N PRO A 422 2.85 -17.08 -29.48
CA PRO A 422 3.58 -17.32 -28.24
C PRO A 422 4.04 -15.99 -27.62
N ALA A 423 3.93 -15.91 -26.30
CA ALA A 423 4.34 -14.79 -25.48
C ALA A 423 5.80 -14.42 -25.75
N VAL A 424 6.09 -13.13 -25.73
CA VAL A 424 7.43 -12.61 -26.02
C VAL A 424 8.22 -12.50 -24.73
N LEU A 425 9.41 -13.08 -24.72
CA LEU A 425 10.36 -12.93 -23.63
C LEU A 425 11.33 -11.80 -23.96
N ILE A 426 11.41 -10.83 -23.06
CA ILE A 426 12.57 -9.92 -23.02
C ILE A 426 13.67 -10.72 -22.34
N ASP A 427 14.81 -10.91 -23.02
CA ASP A 427 15.97 -11.56 -22.42
C ASP A 427 16.90 -10.52 -21.74
N ASP A 428 17.90 -11.02 -21.02
CA ASP A 428 18.84 -10.21 -20.24
C ASP A 428 19.69 -9.26 -21.13
N ARG A 429 20.08 -9.70 -22.33
CA ARG A 429 20.88 -8.89 -23.26
C ARG A 429 20.06 -7.72 -23.82
N LEU A 430 18.80 -7.98 -24.14
CA LEU A 430 17.86 -6.97 -24.60
C LEU A 430 17.56 -5.98 -23.47
N ALA A 431 17.30 -6.48 -22.25
CA ALA A 431 17.09 -5.63 -21.07
C ALA A 431 18.26 -4.66 -20.86
N MET A 432 19.50 -5.16 -20.94
CA MET A 432 20.71 -4.34 -20.83
C MET A 432 20.85 -3.27 -21.91
N SER A 433 20.50 -3.61 -23.15
CA SER A 433 20.54 -2.67 -24.26
C SER A 433 19.52 -1.54 -24.07
N LEU A 434 18.32 -1.87 -23.59
CA LEU A 434 17.26 -0.91 -23.26
C LEU A 434 17.68 0.04 -22.13
N PHE A 435 18.28 -0.50 -21.06
CA PHE A 435 18.74 0.31 -19.93
C PHE A 435 19.84 1.28 -20.30
N THR A 436 20.77 0.85 -21.16
CA THR A 436 21.86 1.72 -21.64
C THR A 436 21.31 2.88 -22.47
N TYR A 437 20.30 2.61 -23.30
CA TYR A 437 19.68 3.64 -24.15
C TYR A 437 18.98 4.74 -23.32
N PHE A 438 18.18 4.36 -22.32
CA PHE A 438 17.43 5.33 -21.49
C PHE A 438 18.23 5.93 -20.32
N ALA A 439 19.44 5.44 -20.04
CA ALA A 439 20.35 6.08 -19.08
C ALA A 439 21.34 7.07 -19.72
N ALA A 440 21.51 7.02 -21.05
CA ALA A 440 22.44 7.88 -21.79
C ALA A 440 21.79 9.16 -22.35
N GLY A 441 20.47 9.23 -22.36
CA GLY A 441 19.67 10.42 -22.72
C GLY A 441 19.11 11.09 -21.49
#